data_AF-T1A9R6-F1
#
_entry.id   AF-T1A9R6-F1
#
_cell.length_a   1.000
_cell.length_b   1.000
_cell.length_c   1.000
_cell.angle_alpha   90.00
_cell.angle_beta   90.00
_cell.angle_gamma   90.00
#
_symmetry.space_group_name_H-M   'P 1'
#
loop_
_entity.id
_entity.type
_entity.pdbx_description
1 polymer ?
#
loop_
_entity_poly.entity_id
_entity_poly.type
_entity_poly.pdbx_seq_one_letter_code
_entity_poly.pdbx_strand_id
1 'polypeptide(L)'
;MSNAGLAIPGVPVAPRGLRKKQTWLERLRKGDEVLHLITLAGAWSILVITLLLVQHLWVYSSLARHAFGWHFLFTSTWDPVNGLFGAWPFVYGTVVTSVLALIVAIPIGLGTAIFLAELAPRKISDALTFLIELL
;
A
#
# COMPACT_ATOMS: atom_id res chain seq x y z
N MET A 1 -67.49 21.60 -35.57
CA MET A 1 -68.18 20.44 -34.98
C MET A 1 -67.32 19.23 -35.34
N SER A 2 -66.61 18.64 -34.36
CA SER A 2 -67.00 17.35 -33.74
C SER A 2 -67.03 16.24 -34.81
N ASN A 3 -66.22 15.19 -34.82
CA ASN A 3 -65.80 14.28 -33.75
C ASN A 3 -64.68 13.38 -34.33
N ALA A 4 -63.66 13.05 -33.56
CA ALA A 4 -63.55 11.81 -32.78
C ALA A 4 -63.47 10.53 -33.62
N GLY A 5 -62.31 9.86 -33.50
CA GLY A 5 -62.29 8.43 -33.23
C GLY A 5 -62.07 7.49 -34.41
N LEU A 6 -60.94 6.78 -34.30
CA LEU A 6 -60.87 5.31 -34.21
C LEU A 6 -60.17 4.55 -35.34
N ALA A 7 -59.12 3.86 -34.86
CA ALA A 7 -58.71 2.51 -35.20
C ALA A 7 -58.07 2.32 -36.58
N ILE A 8 -56.75 2.44 -36.63
CA ILE A 8 -55.94 1.68 -37.59
C ILE A 8 -56.07 0.21 -37.19
N PRO A 9 -56.72 -0.65 -37.99
CA PRO A 9 -56.86 -2.05 -37.68
C PRO A 9 -55.58 -2.77 -38.08
N GLY A 10 -55.02 -3.54 -37.16
CA GLY A 10 -54.04 -4.57 -37.52
C GLY A 10 -52.57 -4.24 -37.31
N VAL A 11 -52.21 -3.38 -36.35
CA VAL A 11 -50.83 -3.42 -35.81
C VAL A 11 -50.82 -4.39 -34.63
N PRO A 12 -50.23 -5.60 -34.77
CA PRO A 12 -49.95 -6.43 -33.61
C PRO A 12 -48.97 -5.66 -32.72
N VAL A 13 -49.41 -5.26 -31.53
CA VAL A 13 -48.49 -4.72 -30.51
C VAL A 13 -47.63 -5.89 -30.04
N ALA A 14 -46.46 -6.05 -30.64
CA ALA A 14 -45.49 -7.06 -30.26
C ALA A 14 -45.16 -6.91 -28.77
N PRO A 15 -45.22 -7.99 -27.96
CA PRO A 15 -44.84 -7.91 -26.56
C PRO A 15 -43.36 -7.52 -26.50
N ARG A 16 -43.09 -6.40 -25.83
CA ARG A 16 -41.74 -5.88 -25.60
C ARG A 16 -41.04 -6.82 -24.63
N GLY A 17 -40.51 -7.92 -25.16
CA GLY A 17 -39.78 -8.93 -24.42
C GLY A 17 -38.65 -8.28 -23.64
N LEU A 18 -38.77 -8.33 -22.31
CA LEU A 18 -37.79 -7.77 -21.40
C LEU A 18 -36.40 -8.33 -21.70
N ARG A 19 -35.48 -7.38 -21.85
CA ARG A 19 -34.04 -7.49 -22.01
C ARG A 19 -33.42 -8.64 -21.20
N LYS A 20 -33.23 -9.80 -21.85
CA LYS A 20 -32.43 -10.93 -21.36
C LYS A 20 -30.93 -10.57 -21.48
N LYS A 21 -30.45 -9.65 -20.64
CA LYS A 21 -29.00 -9.30 -20.49
C LYS A 21 -28.48 -9.51 -19.06
N GLN A 22 -29.09 -10.41 -18.29
CA GLN A 22 -28.73 -10.62 -16.87
C GLN A 22 -27.63 -11.66 -16.65
N THR A 23 -27.31 -12.51 -17.63
CA THR A 23 -26.38 -13.63 -17.45
C THR A 23 -24.90 -13.24 -17.34
N TRP A 24 -24.49 -12.11 -17.91
CA TRP A 24 -23.11 -11.58 -17.76
C TRP A 24 -22.94 -10.80 -16.45
N LEU A 25 -23.97 -10.07 -16.02
CA LEU A 25 -23.95 -9.26 -14.79
C LEU A 25 -23.99 -10.11 -13.52
N GLU A 26 -24.69 -11.24 -13.52
CA GLU A 26 -24.71 -12.14 -12.36
C GLU A 26 -23.41 -12.93 -12.16
N ARG A 27 -22.69 -13.24 -13.24
CA ARG A 27 -21.33 -13.82 -13.17
C ARG A 27 -20.31 -12.82 -12.63
N LEU A 28 -20.44 -11.55 -13.02
CA LEU A 28 -19.64 -10.45 -12.44
C LEU A 28 -19.96 -10.25 -10.96
N ARG A 29 -21.24 -10.31 -10.55
CA ARG A 29 -21.65 -10.19 -9.14
C ARG A 29 -21.06 -11.28 -8.23
N LYS A 30 -21.01 -12.54 -8.71
CA LYS A 30 -20.38 -13.64 -7.95
C LYS A 30 -18.85 -13.51 -7.88
N GLY A 31 -18.21 -13.01 -8.95
CA GLY A 31 -16.77 -12.76 -8.97
C GLY A 31 -16.38 -11.64 -8.02
N ASP A 32 -17.16 -10.56 -7.99
CA ASP A 32 -16.98 -9.41 -7.10
C ASP A 32 -17.10 -9.81 -5.62
N GLU A 33 -18.05 -10.69 -5.29
CA GLU A 33 -18.25 -11.19 -3.93
C GLU A 33 -17.09 -12.11 -3.47
N VAL A 34 -16.55 -12.94 -4.36
CA VAL A 34 -15.35 -13.76 -4.09
C VAL A 34 -14.12 -12.88 -3.91
N LEU A 35 -13.93 -11.87 -4.76
CA LEU A 35 -12.83 -10.92 -4.62
C LEU A 35 -12.93 -10.14 -3.31
N HIS A 36 -14.13 -9.67 -2.95
CA HIS A 36 -14.39 -8.96 -1.69
C HIS A 36 -14.12 -9.85 -0.48
N LEU A 37 -14.47 -11.15 -0.53
CA LEU A 37 -14.14 -12.10 0.54
C LEU A 37 -12.62 -12.33 0.65
N ILE A 38 -11.90 -12.41 -0.47
CA ILE A 38 -10.44 -12.57 -0.47
C ILE A 38 -9.74 -11.32 0.10
N THR A 39 -10.16 -10.12 -0.31
CA THR A 39 -9.58 -8.87 0.22
C THR A 39 -9.92 -8.67 1.69
N LEU A 40 -11.13 -9.03 2.12
CA LEU A 40 -11.55 -8.97 3.52
C LEU A 40 -10.79 -10.00 4.37
N ALA A 41 -10.60 -11.23 3.87
CA ALA A 41 -9.77 -12.24 4.52
C ALA A 41 -8.30 -11.79 4.61
N GLY A 42 -7.78 -11.13 3.57
CA GLY A 42 -6.46 -10.52 3.58
C GLY A 42 -6.32 -9.38 4.59
N ALA A 43 -7.33 -8.51 4.69
CA ALA A 43 -7.35 -7.45 5.69
C ALA A 43 -7.38 -8.01 7.11
N TRP A 44 -8.23 -9.01 7.37
CA TRP A 44 -8.29 -9.71 8.65
C TRP A 44 -6.99 -10.46 8.97
N SER A 45 -6.36 -11.10 7.99
CA SER A 45 -5.10 -11.82 8.21
C SER A 45 -3.98 -10.88 8.61
N ILE A 46 -3.87 -9.70 7.98
CA ILE A 46 -2.90 -8.66 8.37
C ILE A 46 -3.15 -8.24 9.81
N LEU A 47 -4.39 -7.91 10.18
CA LEU A 47 -4.72 -7.49 11.54
C LEU A 47 -4.39 -8.58 12.58
N VAL A 48 -4.74 -9.84 12.30
CA VAL A 48 -4.45 -10.97 13.18
C VAL A 48 -2.94 -11.17 13.34
N ILE A 49 -2.18 -11.14 12.24
CA ILE A 49 -0.72 -11.27 12.30
C ILE A 49 -0.10 -10.13 13.11
N THR A 50 -0.52 -8.88 12.88
CA THR A 50 -0.04 -7.74 13.67
C THR A 50 -0.36 -7.92 15.16
N LEU A 51 -1.57 -8.37 15.50
CA LEU A 51 -1.94 -8.61 16.89
C LEU A 51 -1.11 -9.73 17.52
N LEU A 52 -0.88 -10.83 16.80
CA LEU A 52 -0.03 -11.93 17.26
C LEU A 52 1.41 -11.47 17.48
N LEU A 53 1.96 -10.65 16.58
CA LEU A 53 3.28 -10.05 16.76
C LEU A 53 3.34 -9.16 17.99
N VAL A 54 2.36 -8.28 18.18
CA VAL A 54 2.29 -7.42 19.37
C VAL A 54 2.20 -8.26 20.65
N GLN A 55 1.39 -9.32 20.66
CA GLN A 55 1.29 -10.23 21.79
C GLN A 55 2.62 -10.95 22.06
N HIS A 56 3.28 -11.44 21.02
CA HIS A 56 4.57 -12.11 21.15
C HIS A 56 5.63 -11.15 21.70
N LEU A 57 5.75 -9.96 21.11
CA LEU A 57 6.64 -8.90 21.62
C LEU A 57 6.29 -8.56 23.07
N TRP A 58 5.00 -8.47 23.41
CA TRP A 58 4.57 -8.18 24.78
C TRP A 58 4.98 -9.28 25.75
N VAL A 59 4.88 -10.56 25.42
CA VAL A 59 5.28 -11.64 26.36
C VAL A 59 6.80 -11.71 26.52
N TYR A 60 7.55 -11.63 25.41
CA TYR A 60 9.01 -11.79 25.41
C TYR A 60 9.76 -10.52 25.85
N SER A 61 9.13 -9.34 25.80
CA SER A 61 9.71 -8.07 26.29
C SER A 61 9.56 -7.88 27.81
N SER A 62 9.28 -8.93 28.59
CA SER A 62 9.18 -8.84 30.06
C SER A 62 10.46 -8.30 30.70
N LEU A 63 11.64 -8.75 30.24
CA LEU A 63 12.93 -8.30 30.76
C LEU A 63 13.19 -6.83 30.44
N ALA A 64 12.84 -6.37 29.23
CA ALA A 64 13.01 -4.98 28.83
C ALA A 64 12.03 -4.02 29.54
N ARG A 65 10.79 -4.46 29.81
CA ARG A 65 9.81 -3.61 30.50
C ARG A 65 10.09 -3.44 31.98
N HIS A 66 10.53 -4.50 32.66
CA HIS A 66 10.80 -4.45 34.10
C HIS A 66 12.13 -3.78 34.45
N ALA A 67 13.15 -3.91 33.59
CA ALA A 67 14.46 -3.31 33.86
C ALA A 67 14.62 -1.86 33.36
N PHE A 68 13.82 -1.38 32.38
CA PHE A 68 14.15 -0.11 31.72
C PHE A 68 13.10 1.01 31.72
N GLY A 69 11.79 0.76 31.86
CA GLY A 69 10.78 1.84 31.90
C GLY A 69 10.98 2.93 30.83
N TRP A 70 10.70 4.21 31.16
CA TRP A 70 11.01 5.36 30.28
C TRP A 70 12.51 5.62 30.14
N HIS A 71 13.34 5.10 31.06
CA HIS A 71 14.79 5.28 31.06
C HIS A 71 15.47 4.51 29.91
N PHE A 72 14.86 3.40 29.46
CA PHE A 72 15.24 2.60 28.27
C PHE A 72 15.61 3.45 27.05
N LEU A 73 14.80 4.49 26.81
CA LEU A 73 14.93 5.35 25.64
C LEU A 73 16.19 6.20 25.68
N PHE A 74 16.71 6.49 26.88
CA PHE A 74 17.88 7.34 27.09
C PHE A 74 19.12 6.57 27.55
N THR A 75 19.01 5.26 27.81
CA THR A 75 20.14 4.42 28.17
C THR A 75 20.99 4.09 26.94
N SER A 76 22.30 4.40 27.01
CA SER A 76 23.29 4.12 25.96
C SER A 76 23.95 2.74 26.08
N THR A 77 23.76 2.02 27.18
CA THR A 77 24.37 0.71 27.41
C THR A 77 23.52 -0.40 26.76
N TRP A 78 24.14 -1.13 25.83
CA TRP A 78 23.60 -2.36 25.27
C TRP A 78 24.54 -3.52 25.61
N ASP A 79 24.15 -4.30 26.60
CA ASP A 79 24.81 -5.52 27.04
C ASP A 79 23.78 -6.65 27.22
N PRO A 80 23.52 -7.42 26.15
CA PRO A 80 22.53 -8.51 26.18
C PRO A 80 22.96 -9.68 27.08
N VAL A 81 24.25 -9.79 27.43
CA VAL A 81 24.76 -10.85 28.31
C VAL A 81 24.38 -10.57 29.77
N ASN A 82 24.50 -9.31 30.18
CA ASN A 82 24.12 -8.87 31.53
C ASN A 82 22.65 -8.38 31.63
N GLY A 83 21.87 -8.55 30.57
CA GLY A 83 20.46 -8.14 30.53
C GLY A 83 20.25 -6.62 30.50
N LEU A 84 21.27 -5.85 30.12
CA LEU A 84 21.20 -4.40 29.94
C LEU A 84 20.83 -4.07 28.50
N PHE A 85 19.66 -3.49 28.29
CA PHE A 85 19.17 -3.14 26.96
C PHE A 85 18.88 -1.64 26.94
N GLY A 86 19.59 -0.89 26.11
CA GLY A 86 19.35 0.53 25.86
C GLY A 86 18.91 0.76 24.41
N ALA A 87 17.89 1.61 24.19
CA ALA A 87 17.43 1.95 22.84
C ALA A 87 18.28 3.03 22.17
N TRP A 88 18.98 3.85 22.94
CA TRP A 88 19.71 5.01 22.41
C TRP A 88 20.74 4.68 21.33
N PRO A 89 21.53 3.58 21.41
CA PRO A 89 22.46 3.20 20.36
C PRO A 89 21.80 2.90 19.01
N PHE A 90 20.58 2.33 19.01
CA PHE A 90 19.84 2.06 17.77
C PHE A 90 19.28 3.34 17.16
N VAL A 91 18.76 4.24 17.98
CA VAL A 91 18.28 5.56 17.53
C VAL A 91 19.45 6.33 16.92
N TYR A 92 20.56 6.42 17.65
CA TYR A 92 21.77 7.09 17.18
C TYR A 92 22.30 6.47 15.89
N GLY A 93 22.42 5.14 15.82
CA GLY A 93 22.85 4.42 14.62
C GLY A 93 21.95 4.72 13.42
N THR A 94 20.63 4.72 13.59
CA THR A 94 19.68 5.02 12.51
C THR A 94 19.79 6.46 12.04
N VAL A 95 19.90 7.43 12.96
CA VAL A 95 20.05 8.85 12.61
C VAL A 95 21.36 9.10 11.88
N VAL A 96 22.48 8.62 12.43
CA VAL A 96 23.81 8.83 11.82
C VAL A 96 23.89 8.16 10.45
N THR A 97 23.40 6.93 10.31
CA THR A 97 23.38 6.24 9.01
C THR A 97 22.48 6.95 8.00
N SER A 98 21.30 7.44 8.42
CA SER A 98 20.41 8.21 7.54
C SER A 98 21.06 9.53 7.08
N VAL A 99 21.71 10.25 7.99
CA VAL A 99 22.41 11.50 7.64
C VAL A 99 23.57 11.23 6.70
N LEU A 100 24.40 10.21 6.98
CA LEU A 100 25.48 9.80 6.07
C LEU A 100 24.95 9.40 4.69
N ALA A 101 23.85 8.64 4.66
CA ALA A 101 23.18 8.27 3.41
C ALA A 101 22.74 9.52 2.63
N LEU A 102 22.13 10.51 3.28
CA LEU A 102 21.72 11.76 2.64
C LEU A 102 22.91 12.56 2.11
N ILE A 103 23.99 12.68 2.89
CA ILE A 103 25.21 13.39 2.48
C ILE A 103 25.78 12.81 1.18
N VAL A 104 25.69 11.50 0.98
CA VAL A 104 26.17 10.83 -0.24
C VAL A 104 25.12 10.84 -1.35
N ALA A 105 23.85 10.60 -1.02
CA ALA A 105 22.77 10.50 -1.99
C ALA A 105 22.46 11.85 -2.67
N ILE A 106 22.53 12.96 -1.95
CA ILE A 106 22.25 14.31 -2.48
C ILE A 106 23.20 14.69 -3.63
N PRO A 107 24.53 14.68 -3.47
CA PRO A 107 25.43 15.08 -4.55
C PRO A 107 25.37 14.13 -5.74
N ILE A 108 25.19 12.82 -5.50
CA ILE A 108 25.04 11.82 -6.57
C ILE A 108 23.75 12.06 -7.33
N GLY A 109 22.62 12.16 -6.63
CA GLY A 109 21.30 12.39 -7.25
C GLY A 109 21.24 13.69 -8.03
N LEU A 110 21.79 14.77 -7.48
CA LEU A 110 21.88 16.06 -8.19
C LEU A 110 22.80 15.98 -9.40
N GLY A 111 23.96 15.33 -9.28
CA GLY A 111 24.88 15.11 -10.38
C GLY A 111 24.27 14.31 -11.52
N THR A 112 23.53 13.23 -11.20
CA THR A 112 22.80 12.44 -12.18
C THR A 112 21.69 13.26 -12.85
N ALA A 113 20.93 14.05 -12.09
CA ALA A 113 19.87 14.90 -12.65
C ALA A 113 20.42 15.93 -13.64
N ILE A 114 21.51 16.63 -13.29
CA ILE A 114 22.15 17.61 -14.17
C ILE A 114 22.71 16.93 -15.43
N PHE A 115 23.36 15.77 -15.28
CA PHE A 115 23.89 15.03 -16.43
C PHE A 115 22.79 14.62 -17.40
N LEU A 116 21.66 14.10 -16.89
CA LEU A 116 20.53 13.69 -17.73
C LEU A 116 19.83 14.88 -18.41
N ALA A 117 19.76 16.03 -17.74
CA ALA A 117 19.11 17.24 -18.26
C ALA A 117 19.95 17.95 -19.33
N GLU A 118 21.27 18.08 -19.11
CA GLU A 118 22.12 18.98 -19.91
C GLU A 118 23.12 18.25 -20.81
N LEU A 119 23.61 17.07 -20.42
CA LEU A 119 24.72 16.40 -21.13
C LEU A 119 24.31 15.12 -21.86
N ALA A 120 23.26 14.44 -21.43
CA ALA A 120 22.93 13.10 -21.93
C ALA A 120 22.27 13.14 -23.33
N PRO A 121 22.66 12.24 -24.26
CA PRO A 121 21.95 12.05 -25.52
C PRO A 121 20.49 11.62 -25.28
N ARG A 122 19.55 12.16 -26.05
CA ARG A 122 18.09 11.97 -25.87
C ARG A 122 17.66 10.53 -25.55
N LYS A 123 18.14 9.54 -26.34
CA LYS A 123 17.78 8.12 -26.14
C LYS A 123 18.20 7.55 -24.78
N ILE A 124 19.34 8.00 -24.25
CA ILE A 124 19.87 7.52 -22.95
C ILE A 124 19.13 8.24 -21.82
N SER A 125 18.88 9.54 -21.97
CA SER A 125 18.13 10.33 -20.98
C SER A 125 16.70 9.80 -20.79
N ASP A 126 15.98 9.54 -21.89
CA ASP A 126 14.61 9.01 -21.86
C ASP A 126 14.55 7.63 -21.19
N ALA A 127 15.50 6.73 -21.51
CA ALA A 127 15.55 5.39 -20.94
C ALA A 127 15.91 5.39 -19.44
N LEU A 128 16.91 6.18 -19.03
CA LEU A 128 17.32 6.26 -17.63
C LEU A 128 16.26 6.96 -16.78
N THR A 129 15.61 8.02 -17.28
CA THR A 129 14.53 8.70 -16.58
C THR A 129 13.37 7.74 -16.31
N PHE A 130 12.96 6.97 -17.33
CA PHE A 130 11.94 5.93 -17.16
C PHE A 130 12.32 4.89 -16.09
N LEU A 131 13.59 4.45 -16.06
CA LEU A 131 14.04 3.49 -15.04
C LEU A 131 14.05 4.10 -13.62
N ILE A 132 14.39 5.38 -13.50
CA ILE A 132 14.37 6.10 -12.21
C ILE A 132 12.93 6.29 -11.73
N GLU A 133 11.98 6.60 -12.62
CA GLU A 133 10.56 6.75 -12.29
C GLU A 133 9.89 5.42 -11.92
N LEU A 134 10.45 4.29 -12.32
CA LEU A 134 9.97 2.95 -11.98
C LEU A 134 10.44 2.49 -10.58
N LEU A 135 11.40 3.20 -9.98
CA LEU A 135 11.93 2.93 -8.64
C LEU A 135 10.97 3.38 -7.54
#